data_AF-A0A0D9V8Z2-F1
#
_entry.id   AF-A0A0D9V8Z2-F1
#
_cell.length_a   1.000
_cell.length_b   1.000
_cell.length_c   1.000
_cell.angle_alpha   90.00
_cell.angle_beta   90.00
_cell.angle_gamma   90.00
#
_symmetry.space_group_name_H-M   'P 1'
#
loop_
_entity.id
_entity.type
_entity.pdbx_description
1 polymer ?
#
loop_
_entity_poly.entity_id
_entity_poly.type
_entity_poly.pdbx_seq_one_letter_code
_entity_poly.pdbx_strand_id
1 'polypeptide(L)'
;MATLVVVVAAALLLVGGVESAGRTAAANDNSIVGEACSRTSDKKACVEFLLAFPEAKKATTVAPLAELYLHAIANITAEGKAMASKELAAQKGKGVPPVCLDQCAASIDTLSEALSSFFSASGAGDRKYEDLDRFLVGFIRTTKQPPACQSVCPLVYNGSGEIAVVEKFHQAWKLLAVADGLVH
;
A
#
# COMPACT_ATOMS: atom_id res chain seq x y z
N MET A 1 -29.34 36.55 -15.11
CA MET A 1 -30.09 35.43 -14.52
C MET A 1 -29.16 34.23 -14.43
N ALA A 2 -29.11 33.60 -13.24
CA ALA A 2 -28.60 32.27 -12.88
C ALA A 2 -27.21 31.83 -13.42
N THR A 3 -26.13 31.88 -12.64
CA THR A 3 -25.65 30.82 -11.70
C THR A 3 -25.68 29.41 -12.29
N LEU A 4 -24.50 28.83 -12.58
CA LEU A 4 -24.35 27.40 -12.88
C LEU A 4 -23.57 26.75 -11.72
N VAL A 5 -24.32 25.96 -10.97
CA VAL A 5 -23.92 25.20 -9.79
C VAL A 5 -23.42 23.82 -10.22
N VAL A 6 -22.37 23.37 -9.55
CA VAL A 6 -21.71 22.06 -9.65
C VAL A 6 -22.58 20.93 -9.09
N VAL A 7 -22.67 19.78 -9.77
CA VAL A 7 -22.95 18.42 -9.21
C VAL A 7 -22.43 17.38 -10.23
N VAL A 8 -21.29 16.69 -10.06
CA VAL A 8 -20.99 15.44 -9.31
C VAL A 8 -21.75 14.17 -9.75
N ALA A 9 -20.94 13.16 -10.11
CA ALA A 9 -21.13 11.71 -10.05
C ALA A 9 -21.95 10.97 -11.12
N ALA A 10 -21.29 9.96 -11.71
CA ALA A 10 -21.57 8.53 -11.53
C ALA A 10 -21.60 7.71 -12.83
N ALA A 11 -20.71 6.72 -12.84
CA ALA A 11 -20.95 5.34 -13.24
C ALA A 11 -21.10 4.98 -14.74
N LEU A 12 -20.13 4.16 -15.16
CA LEU A 12 -20.27 2.94 -15.96
C LEU A 12 -21.16 3.01 -17.22
N LEU A 13 -20.55 2.77 -18.39
CA LEU A 13 -20.88 1.62 -19.21
C LEU A 13 -19.82 1.37 -20.30
N LEU A 14 -19.49 0.09 -20.43
CA LEU A 14 -18.62 -0.55 -21.40
C LEU A 14 -19.22 -0.51 -22.82
N VAL A 15 -18.35 -0.80 -23.78
CA VAL A 15 -18.62 -1.26 -25.17
C VAL A 15 -18.76 -0.16 -26.23
N GLY A 16 -17.69 0.02 -27.01
CA GLY A 16 -17.68 0.82 -28.23
C GLY A 16 -16.26 1.15 -28.63
N GLY A 17 -15.73 0.44 -29.63
CA GLY A 17 -14.30 0.37 -29.96
C GLY A 17 -13.59 1.71 -30.10
N VAL A 18 -12.38 1.76 -29.56
CA VAL A 18 -11.27 2.52 -30.12
C VAL A 18 -10.04 1.62 -30.00
N GLU A 19 -9.39 1.44 -31.15
CA GLU A 19 -8.06 0.88 -31.28
C GLU A 19 -7.12 1.43 -30.20
N SER A 20 -6.86 0.62 -29.17
CA SER A 20 -5.61 0.72 -28.44
C SER A 20 -4.91 -0.59 -28.68
N ALA A 21 -4.24 -0.67 -29.84
CA ALA A 21 -3.21 -1.66 -30.08
C ALA A 21 -2.31 -1.64 -28.84
N GLY A 22 -2.46 -2.71 -28.06
CA GLY A 22 -1.74 -2.92 -26.83
C GLY A 22 -0.26 -2.82 -27.14
N ARG A 23 0.33 -1.69 -26.78
CA ARG A 23 1.70 -1.70 -26.31
C ARG A 23 1.64 -2.33 -24.93
N THR A 24 1.48 -3.66 -24.88
CA THR A 24 2.35 -4.45 -24.03
C THR A 24 3.75 -4.11 -24.51
N ALA A 25 4.28 -3.00 -23.99
CA ALA A 25 5.70 -2.83 -23.92
C ALA A 25 6.14 -4.11 -23.22
N ALA A 26 6.71 -5.04 -24.00
CA ALA A 26 7.61 -6.01 -23.45
C ALA A 26 8.50 -5.17 -22.55
N ALA A 27 8.34 -5.34 -21.23
CA ALA A 27 9.23 -4.74 -20.28
C ALA A 27 10.58 -5.29 -20.72
N ASN A 28 11.35 -4.47 -21.45
CA ASN A 28 12.68 -4.86 -21.85
C ASN A 28 13.34 -5.29 -20.55
N ASP A 29 13.76 -6.54 -20.46
CA ASP A 29 14.46 -7.06 -19.29
C ASP A 29 15.74 -6.22 -18.99
N ASN A 30 16.14 -5.34 -19.92
CA ASN A 30 17.18 -4.31 -19.80
C ASN A 30 16.71 -2.92 -19.30
N SER A 31 15.48 -2.78 -18.82
CA SER A 31 14.99 -1.52 -18.21
C SER A 31 15.21 -1.55 -16.70
N ILE A 32 15.49 -0.39 -16.08
CA ILE A 32 15.65 -0.27 -14.62
C ILE A 32 14.44 -0.83 -13.85
N VAL A 33 13.23 -0.74 -14.43
CA VAL A 33 12.01 -1.32 -13.89
C VAL A 33 12.06 -2.85 -13.93
N GLY A 34 12.48 -3.44 -15.06
CA GLY A 34 12.62 -4.88 -15.20
C GLY A 34 13.67 -5.47 -14.24
N GLU A 35 14.81 -4.79 -14.12
CA GLU A 35 15.88 -5.13 -13.18
C GLU A 35 15.38 -5.05 -11.73
N ALA A 36 14.80 -3.91 -11.33
CA ALA A 36 14.27 -3.71 -9.99
C ALA A 36 13.21 -4.78 -9.64
N CYS A 37 12.26 -5.02 -10.54
CA CYS A 37 11.20 -5.99 -10.33
C CYS A 37 11.66 -7.45 -10.35
N SER A 38 12.85 -7.76 -10.85
CA SER A 38 13.42 -9.11 -10.76
C SER A 38 13.78 -9.52 -9.32
N ARG A 39 13.92 -8.53 -8.43
CA ARG A 39 14.29 -8.70 -7.02
C ARG A 39 13.07 -8.94 -6.12
N THR A 40 11.86 -8.79 -6.64
CA THR A 40 10.63 -8.88 -5.87
C THR A 40 10.03 -10.27 -5.92
N SER A 41 9.17 -10.58 -4.95
CA SER A 41 8.44 -11.85 -4.88
C SER A 41 7.40 -12.02 -6.01
N ASP A 42 6.99 -10.93 -6.67
CA ASP A 42 6.05 -10.91 -7.78
C ASP A 42 6.49 -9.91 -8.86
N LYS A 43 7.38 -10.39 -9.75
CA LYS A 43 7.91 -9.58 -10.87
C LYS A 43 6.79 -8.99 -11.72
N LYS A 44 5.74 -9.75 -12.00
CA LYS A 44 4.66 -9.31 -12.90
C LYS A 44 3.85 -8.18 -12.28
N ALA A 45 3.40 -8.36 -11.04
CA ALA A 45 2.68 -7.31 -10.32
C ALA A 45 3.55 -6.06 -10.13
N CYS A 46 4.85 -6.24 -9.90
CA CYS A 46 5.81 -5.14 -9.81
C CYS A 46 5.86 -4.28 -11.08
N VAL A 47 6.03 -4.94 -12.23
CA VAL A 47 6.08 -4.25 -13.53
C VAL A 47 4.74 -3.57 -13.83
N GLU A 48 3.62 -4.27 -13.65
CA GLU A 48 2.28 -3.72 -13.91
C GLU A 48 2.00 -2.48 -13.05
N PHE A 49 2.36 -2.53 -11.76
CA PHE A 49 2.20 -1.39 -10.85
C PHE A 49 3.06 -0.20 -11.28
N LEU A 50 4.37 -0.41 -11.50
CA LEU A 50 5.27 0.70 -11.83
C LEU A 50 4.94 1.33 -13.19
N LEU A 51 4.50 0.54 -14.17
CA LEU A 51 4.12 1.06 -15.49
C LEU A 51 2.85 1.95 -15.46
N ALA A 52 2.04 1.87 -14.40
CA ALA A 52 0.92 2.78 -14.19
C ALA A 52 1.37 4.22 -13.85
N PHE A 53 2.63 4.40 -13.43
CA PHE A 53 3.19 5.71 -13.08
C PHE A 53 4.10 6.25 -14.20
N PRO A 54 3.79 7.41 -14.78
CA PRO A 54 4.69 8.07 -15.73
C PRO A 54 6.10 8.32 -15.19
N GLU A 55 6.22 8.54 -13.88
CA GLU A 55 7.47 8.80 -13.15
C GLU A 55 8.41 7.59 -13.18
N ALA A 56 7.88 6.37 -13.15
CA ALA A 56 8.68 5.15 -13.20
C ALA A 56 9.49 5.04 -14.50
N LYS A 57 8.96 5.59 -15.61
CA LYS A 57 9.65 5.61 -16.91
C LYS A 57 10.85 6.57 -16.94
N LYS A 58 10.90 7.52 -15.99
CA LYS A 58 11.98 8.51 -15.88
C LYS A 58 13.03 8.12 -14.84
N ALA A 59 12.77 7.06 -14.06
CA ALA A 59 13.72 6.59 -13.07
C ALA A 59 15.01 6.11 -13.76
N THR A 60 16.15 6.47 -13.16
CA THR A 60 17.48 6.00 -13.58
C THR A 60 18.11 5.07 -12.55
N THR A 61 17.48 4.94 -11.37
CA THR A 61 17.90 4.09 -10.25
C THR A 61 16.67 3.40 -9.63
N VAL A 62 16.90 2.41 -8.77
CA VAL A 62 15.83 1.65 -8.10
C VAL A 62 15.11 2.49 -7.03
N ALA A 63 15.82 3.39 -6.35
CA ALA A 63 15.28 4.17 -5.22
C ALA A 63 13.96 4.93 -5.55
N PRO A 64 13.85 5.72 -6.64
CA PRO A 64 12.59 6.34 -7.03
C PRO A 64 11.45 5.35 -7.29
N LEU A 65 11.74 4.12 -7.74
CA LEU A 65 10.75 3.08 -7.96
C LEU A 65 10.24 2.51 -6.63
N ALA A 66 11.15 2.30 -5.68
CA ALA A 66 10.79 1.91 -4.31
C ALA A 66 9.92 2.99 -3.64
N GLU A 67 10.25 4.28 -3.81
CA GLU A 67 9.46 5.38 -3.24
C GLU A 67 8.04 5.45 -3.80
N LEU A 68 7.82 5.14 -5.08
CA LEU A 68 6.47 5.04 -5.66
C LEU A 68 5.63 3.97 -4.93
N TYR A 69 6.24 2.82 -4.65
CA TYR A 69 5.62 1.77 -3.83
C TYR A 69 5.30 2.27 -2.42
N LEU A 70 6.30 2.83 -1.74
CA LEU A 70 6.16 3.28 -0.36
C LEU A 70 5.13 4.40 -0.21
N HIS A 71 5.01 5.30 -1.19
CA HIS A 71 3.96 6.33 -1.21
C HIS A 71 2.56 5.72 -1.35
N ALA A 72 2.38 4.76 -2.25
CA ALA A 72 1.09 4.09 -2.40
C ALA A 72 0.70 3.33 -1.12
N ILE A 73 1.66 2.64 -0.50
CA ILE A 73 1.45 1.95 0.77
C ILE A 73 1.10 2.96 1.87
N ALA A 74 1.81 4.10 1.96
CA ALA A 74 1.54 5.13 2.95
C ALA A 74 0.12 5.71 2.81
N ASN A 75 -0.35 5.95 1.59
CA ASN A 75 -1.71 6.42 1.35
C ASN A 75 -2.77 5.41 1.82
N ILE A 76 -2.62 4.13 1.43
CA ILE A 76 -3.55 3.07 1.84
C ILE A 76 -3.52 2.88 3.37
N THR A 77 -2.34 2.95 3.97
CA THR A 77 -2.16 2.80 5.42
C THR A 77 -2.77 3.98 6.18
N ALA A 78 -2.62 5.21 5.67
CA ALA A 78 -3.25 6.39 6.25
C ALA A 78 -4.79 6.32 6.19
N GLU A 79 -5.35 5.86 5.07
CA GLU A 79 -6.79 5.59 4.95
C GLU A 79 -7.24 4.52 5.95
N GLY A 80 -6.52 3.39 6.02
CA GLY A 80 -6.78 2.32 6.99
C GLY A 80 -6.72 2.81 8.43
N LYS A 81 -5.76 3.67 8.77
CA LYS A 81 -5.61 4.26 10.11
C LYS A 81 -6.79 5.16 10.46
N ALA A 82 -7.23 5.99 9.52
CA ALA A 82 -8.39 6.84 9.71
C ALA A 82 -9.68 6.01 9.92
N MET A 83 -9.86 4.94 9.13
CA MET A 83 -10.98 4.00 9.29
C MET A 83 -10.93 3.29 10.65
N ALA A 84 -9.78 2.74 11.03
CA ALA A 84 -9.60 2.06 12.31
C ALA A 84 -9.89 2.98 13.49
N SER A 85 -9.37 4.22 13.43
CA SER A 85 -9.61 5.23 14.47
C SER A 85 -11.10 5.56 14.61
N LYS A 86 -11.82 5.68 13.49
CA LYS A 86 -13.27 5.92 13.49
C LYS A 86 -14.04 4.76 14.11
N GLU A 87 -13.72 3.53 13.74
CA GLU A 87 -14.39 2.34 14.27
C GLU A 87 -14.11 2.15 15.77
N LEU A 88 -12.85 2.29 16.20
CA LEU A 88 -12.49 2.24 17.62
C LEU A 88 -13.20 3.34 18.44
N ALA A 89 -13.29 4.56 17.90
CA ALA A 89 -14.03 5.65 18.54
C ALA A 89 -15.53 5.34 18.63
N ALA A 90 -16.11 4.67 17.63
CA ALA A 90 -17.51 4.25 17.64
C ALA A 90 -17.81 3.15 18.66
N GLN A 91 -16.80 2.40 19.10
CA GLN A 91 -16.89 1.40 20.17
C GLN A 91 -16.65 1.98 21.58
N LYS A 92 -16.16 3.21 21.68
CA LYS A 92 -15.89 3.86 22.96
C LYS A 92 -17.18 3.95 23.79
N GLY A 93 -17.14 3.42 25.01
CA GLY A 93 -18.29 3.39 25.92
C GLY A 93 -19.31 2.27 25.65
N LYS A 94 -19.10 1.44 24.62
CA LYS A 94 -19.93 0.25 24.33
C LYS A 94 -19.33 -1.05 24.87
N GLY A 95 -18.13 -0.99 25.47
CA GLY A 95 -17.40 -2.13 26.00
C GLY A 95 -15.97 -2.20 25.46
N VAL A 96 -15.36 -3.39 25.57
CA VAL A 96 -14.04 -3.67 24.99
C VAL A 96 -14.20 -3.80 23.46
N PRO A 97 -13.42 -3.07 22.64
CA PRO A 97 -13.48 -3.22 21.19
C PRO A 97 -13.09 -4.65 20.77
N PRO A 98 -13.57 -5.14 19.63
CA PRO A 98 -13.19 -6.47 19.16
C PRO A 98 -11.67 -6.58 19.02
N VAL A 99 -11.11 -7.69 19.55
CA VAL A 99 -9.66 -7.94 19.61
C VAL A 99 -9.00 -7.79 18.23
N CYS A 100 -9.69 -8.25 17.17
CA CYS A 100 -9.23 -8.08 15.80
C CYS A 100 -9.08 -6.61 15.38
N LEU A 101 -10.06 -5.76 15.66
CA LEU A 101 -10.02 -4.34 15.27
C LEU A 101 -8.88 -3.61 15.99
N ASP A 102 -8.71 -3.85 17.29
CA ASP A 102 -7.65 -3.22 18.10
C ASP A 102 -6.24 -3.63 17.61
N GLN A 103 -6.05 -4.93 17.41
CA GLN A 103 -4.78 -5.47 16.92
C GLN A 103 -4.49 -5.08 15.46
N CYS A 104 -5.52 -4.99 14.61
CA CYS A 104 -5.35 -4.52 13.25
C CYS A 104 -4.99 -3.03 13.22
N ALA A 105 -5.65 -2.21 14.04
CA ALA A 105 -5.32 -0.80 14.20
C ALA A 105 -3.86 -0.62 14.62
N ALA A 106 -3.36 -1.40 15.59
CA ALA A 106 -1.96 -1.36 16.00
C ALA A 106 -0.98 -1.75 14.89
N SER A 107 -1.33 -2.75 14.07
CA SER A 107 -0.51 -3.17 12.92
C SER A 107 -0.44 -2.09 11.83
N ILE A 108 -1.57 -1.45 11.55
CA ILE A 108 -1.66 -0.31 10.62
C ILE A 108 -0.85 0.87 11.16
N ASP A 109 -0.97 1.17 12.45
CA ASP A 109 -0.30 2.29 13.10
C ASP A 109 1.23 2.13 13.03
N THR A 110 1.71 0.95 13.38
CA THR A 110 3.14 0.58 13.29
C THR A 110 3.70 0.79 11.88
N LEU A 111 2.98 0.32 10.85
CA LEU A 111 3.39 0.54 9.45
C LEU A 111 3.33 2.02 9.06
N SER A 112 2.30 2.74 9.50
CA SER A 112 2.11 4.17 9.23
C SER A 112 3.26 5.00 9.81
N GLU A 113 3.70 4.67 11.03
CA GLU A 113 4.80 5.36 11.71
C GLU A 113 6.14 5.11 11.01
N ALA A 114 6.42 3.86 10.61
CA ALA A 114 7.63 3.53 9.87
C ALA A 114 7.71 4.30 8.54
N LEU A 115 6.61 4.35 7.79
CA LEU A 115 6.53 5.10 6.53
C LEU A 115 6.63 6.61 6.74
N SER A 116 5.97 7.14 7.77
CA SER A 116 6.07 8.56 8.14
C SER A 116 7.52 8.94 8.48
N SER A 117 8.22 8.08 9.23
CA SER A 117 9.63 8.26 9.56
C SER A 117 10.52 8.24 8.31
N PHE A 118 10.30 7.27 7.41
CA PHE A 118 11.02 7.19 6.13
C PHE A 118 10.88 8.47 5.30
N PHE A 119 9.66 9.01 5.17
CA PHE A 119 9.42 10.23 4.38
C PHE A 119 9.82 11.53 5.09
N SER A 120 9.89 11.53 6.41
CA SER A 120 10.32 12.70 7.20
C SER A 120 11.83 12.77 7.41
N ALA A 121 12.57 11.70 7.11
CA ALA A 121 14.02 11.67 7.23
C ALA A 121 14.66 12.66 6.25
N SER A 122 15.33 13.68 6.79
CA SER A 122 16.05 14.70 6.04
C SER A 122 17.49 14.29 5.64
N GLY A 123 17.85 13.04 5.84
CA GLY A 123 19.17 12.48 5.52
C GLY A 123 19.28 11.95 4.09
N ALA A 124 20.43 12.16 3.46
CA ALA A 124 20.73 11.68 2.11
C ALA A 124 20.56 10.16 1.98
N GLY A 125 19.85 9.75 0.92
CA GLY A 125 19.94 8.46 0.26
C GLY A 125 19.77 7.25 1.17
N ASP A 126 20.84 6.79 1.78
CA ASP A 126 21.00 5.39 2.17
C ASP A 126 20.44 5.07 3.56
N ARG A 127 20.61 5.97 4.53
CA ARG A 127 20.25 5.68 5.94
C ARG A 127 18.76 5.45 6.15
N LYS A 128 17.89 6.18 5.44
CA LYS A 128 16.44 5.99 5.55
C LYS A 128 16.00 4.63 4.99
N TYR A 129 16.69 4.12 3.96
CA TYR A 129 16.41 2.78 3.42
C TYR A 129 16.97 1.70 4.33
N GLU A 130 18.15 1.89 4.94
CA GLU A 130 18.68 0.96 5.95
C GLU A 130 17.75 0.83 7.17
N ASP A 131 17.23 1.96 7.66
CA ASP A 131 16.31 1.96 8.80
C ASP A 131 14.96 1.31 8.41
N LEU A 132 14.47 1.54 7.19
CA LEU A 132 13.28 0.88 6.68
C LEU A 132 13.51 -0.62 6.46
N ASP A 133 14.63 -1.05 5.88
CA ASP A 133 14.96 -2.46 5.68
C ASP A 133 15.03 -3.19 7.04
N ARG A 134 15.65 -2.58 8.06
CA ARG A 134 15.67 -3.12 9.43
C ARG A 134 14.25 -3.29 9.99
N PHE A 135 13.37 -2.32 9.76
CA PHE A 135 11.96 -2.44 10.12
C PHE A 135 11.29 -3.61 9.38
N LEU A 136 11.45 -3.71 8.06
CA LEU A 136 10.83 -4.77 7.24
C LEU A 136 11.34 -6.17 7.61
N VAL A 137 12.61 -6.30 7.99
CA VAL A 137 13.15 -7.55 8.55
C VAL A 137 12.36 -7.98 9.79
N GLY A 138 12.08 -7.06 10.71
CA GLY A 138 11.27 -7.30 11.91
C GLY A 138 9.80 -7.55 11.61
N PHE A 139 9.24 -6.77 10.68
CA PHE A 139 7.80 -6.72 10.42
C PHE A 139 7.31 -7.85 9.50
N ILE A 140 8.13 -8.23 8.51
CA ILE A 140 7.78 -9.20 7.45
C ILE A 140 8.66 -10.46 7.50
N ARG A 141 9.99 -10.32 7.61
CA ARG A 141 10.92 -11.43 7.31
C ARG A 141 11.20 -12.35 8.50
N THR A 142 11.13 -11.86 9.73
CA THR A 142 11.46 -12.61 10.97
C THR A 142 10.24 -13.02 11.79
N THR A 143 9.09 -12.45 11.47
CA THR A 143 7.79 -12.76 12.06
C THR A 143 7.32 -14.14 11.59
N LYS A 144 7.41 -15.15 12.47
CA LYS A 144 6.83 -16.51 12.22
C LYS A 144 5.30 -16.47 12.01
N GLN A 145 4.65 -15.40 12.43
CA GLN A 145 3.25 -15.11 12.21
C GLN A 145 3.13 -13.71 11.63
N PRO A 146 2.33 -13.51 10.57
CA PRO A 146 2.12 -12.18 10.02
C PRO A 146 1.47 -11.25 11.07
N PRO A 147 1.51 -9.92 10.87
CA PRO A 147 0.92 -8.96 11.79
C PRO A 147 -0.49 -9.35 12.18
N ALA A 148 -0.89 -8.99 13.40
CA ALA A 148 -2.10 -9.50 14.01
C ALA A 148 -3.38 -9.26 13.18
N CYS A 149 -3.40 -8.18 12.38
CA CYS A 149 -4.47 -7.94 11.40
C CYS A 149 -4.66 -9.11 10.40
N GLN A 150 -3.59 -9.80 10.05
CA GLN A 150 -3.59 -10.92 9.10
C GLN A 150 -3.73 -12.29 9.78
N SER A 151 -3.29 -12.43 11.04
CA SER A 151 -3.27 -13.73 11.74
C SER A 151 -4.43 -13.96 12.72
N VAL A 152 -5.03 -12.89 13.28
CA VAL A 152 -5.99 -12.99 14.39
C VAL A 152 -7.42 -12.65 13.98
N CYS A 153 -7.61 -12.01 12.83
CA CYS A 153 -8.93 -11.64 12.33
C CYS A 153 -9.58 -12.81 11.54
N PRO A 154 -10.55 -13.56 12.10
CA PRO A 154 -11.36 -14.47 11.30
C PRO A 154 -12.09 -13.72 10.19
N LEU A 155 -12.13 -14.32 9.00
CA LEU A 155 -12.91 -13.88 7.83
C LEU A 155 -14.44 -13.84 8.09
N VAL A 156 -14.90 -14.10 9.31
CA VAL A 156 -16.30 -14.34 9.70
C VAL A 156 -16.87 -13.21 10.56
N TYR A 157 -16.27 -12.01 10.55
CA TYR A 157 -16.84 -10.85 11.24
C TYR A 157 -17.93 -10.17 10.40
N ASN A 158 -19.04 -9.82 11.04
CA ASN A 158 -20.24 -9.26 10.39
C ASN A 158 -20.28 -7.70 10.42
N GLY A 159 -19.26 -7.05 10.98
CA GLY A 159 -19.14 -5.59 11.01
C GLY A 159 -18.49 -5.06 9.74
N SER A 160 -19.24 -4.34 8.90
CA SER A 160 -18.73 -3.80 7.63
C SER A 160 -17.52 -2.87 7.80
N GLY A 161 -17.44 -2.15 8.92
CA GLY A 161 -16.31 -1.28 9.25
C GLY A 161 -15.01 -2.03 9.56
N GLU A 162 -15.08 -3.13 10.31
CA GLU A 162 -13.90 -3.94 10.66
C GLU A 162 -13.34 -4.65 9.43
N ILE A 163 -14.20 -5.19 8.58
CA ILE A 163 -13.80 -5.78 7.30
C ILE A 163 -13.05 -4.75 6.45
N ALA A 164 -13.57 -3.53 6.33
CA ALA A 164 -12.93 -2.49 5.54
C ALA A 164 -11.52 -2.12 6.05
N VAL A 165 -11.32 -2.09 7.37
CA VAL A 165 -10.00 -1.86 7.99
C VAL A 165 -9.04 -3.00 7.67
N VAL A 166 -9.48 -4.25 7.82
CA VAL A 166 -8.68 -5.44 7.50
C VAL A 166 -8.33 -5.49 6.01
N GLU A 167 -9.27 -5.18 5.13
CA GLU A 167 -9.03 -5.12 3.69
C GLU A 167 -7.99 -4.07 3.32
N LYS A 168 -8.03 -2.88 3.93
CA LYS A 168 -7.02 -1.84 3.72
C LYS A 168 -5.64 -2.30 4.19
N PHE A 169 -5.56 -2.96 5.34
CA PHE A 169 -4.29 -3.54 5.79
C PHE A 169 -3.77 -4.61 4.81
N HIS A 170 -4.63 -5.53 4.34
CA HIS A 170 -4.23 -6.55 3.38
C HIS A 170 -3.76 -5.96 2.04
N GLN A 171 -4.39 -4.88 1.57
CA GLN A 171 -3.95 -4.16 0.37
C GLN A 171 -2.56 -3.56 0.57
N ALA A 172 -2.32 -2.87 1.70
CA ALA A 172 -1.02 -2.31 2.04
C ALA A 172 0.06 -3.41 2.17
N TRP A 173 -0.28 -4.50 2.87
CA TRP A 173 0.61 -5.63 3.09
C TRP A 173 1.05 -6.30 1.79
N LYS A 174 0.12 -6.51 0.85
CA LYS A 174 0.43 -7.10 -0.46
C LYS A 174 1.44 -6.23 -1.24
N LEU A 175 1.25 -4.92 -1.24
CA LEU A 175 2.19 -4.00 -1.89
C LEU A 175 3.53 -3.97 -1.14
N LEU A 176 3.51 -4.01 0.18
CA LEU A 176 4.71 -4.01 1.02
C LEU A 176 5.58 -5.25 0.77
N ALA A 177 4.98 -6.43 0.59
CA ALA A 177 5.70 -7.66 0.26
C ALA A 177 6.42 -7.61 -1.11
N VAL A 178 5.93 -6.78 -2.03
CA VAL A 178 6.62 -6.52 -3.31
C VAL A 178 7.70 -5.45 -3.12
N ALA A 179 7.38 -4.37 -2.39
CA ALA A 179 8.30 -3.27 -2.09
C ALA A 179 9.53 -3.73 -1.30
N ASP A 180 9.40 -4.78 -0.48
CA ASP A 180 10.49 -5.38 0.29
C ASP A 180 11.72 -5.71 -0.57
N GLY A 181 11.51 -6.27 -1.77
CA GLY A 181 12.58 -6.58 -2.71
C GLY A 181 13.19 -5.36 -3.41
N LEU A 182 12.56 -4.19 -3.31
CA LEU A 182 13.03 -2.93 -3.88
C LEU A 182 13.80 -2.06 -2.87
N VAL A 183 13.55 -2.27 -1.57
CA VAL A 183 14.17 -1.53 -0.46
C VAL A 183 15.53 -2.14 -0.07
N HIS A 184 15.68 -3.45 -0.27
CA HIS A 184 16.98 -4.12 -0.21
C HIS A 184 17.87 -3.68 -1.38
#